data_AF-D0SGG1-F1
#
_entry.id   AF-D0SGG1-F1
#
_cell.length_a   1.000
_cell.length_b   1.000
_cell.length_c   1.000
_cell.angle_alpha   90.00
_cell.angle_beta   90.00
_cell.angle_gamma   90.00
#
_symmetry.space_group_name_H-M   'P 1'
#
loop_
_entity.id
_entity.type
_entity.pdbx_description
1 polymer ?
#
loop_
_entity_poly.entity_id
_entity_poly.type
_entity_poly.pdbx_seq_one_letter_code
_entity_poly.pdbx_strand_id
1 'polypeptide(L)'
;MKTIQLGLIVLITTFGSACTTISPSVETAKNQHQQSAQQQIQQGFDQLQTTGVIFIKDKYGLHSYGNDLSRAQTPYVPASAFKMLNALIGLEHGKATSTEVFKWDGQKRSFPT
;
A
#
# COMPACT_ATOMS: atom_id res chain seq x y z
N MET A 1 -17.76 -64.53 1.10
CA MET A 1 -16.81 -65.47 0.44
C MET A 1 -17.13 -65.55 -1.05
N LYS A 2 -16.24 -65.01 -1.92
CA LYS A 2 -15.96 -65.34 -3.35
C LYS A 2 -15.40 -64.09 -4.03
N THR A 3 -14.09 -63.93 -4.19
CA THR A 3 -13.10 -64.49 -5.15
C THR A 3 -12.71 -63.44 -6.18
N ILE A 4 -11.39 -63.21 -6.23
CA ILE A 4 -10.59 -62.31 -7.05
C ILE A 4 -10.47 -62.84 -8.49
N GLN A 5 -10.44 -61.96 -9.49
CA GLN A 5 -9.67 -62.16 -10.72
C GLN A 5 -8.92 -60.86 -11.07
N LEU A 6 -7.59 -60.98 -11.14
CA LEU A 6 -6.64 -59.99 -11.65
C LEU A 6 -6.79 -59.84 -13.17
N GLY A 7 -6.79 -58.61 -13.66
CA GLY A 7 -6.67 -58.28 -15.08
C GLY A 7 -5.72 -57.10 -15.26
N LEU A 8 -4.52 -57.42 -15.75
CA LEU A 8 -3.34 -56.60 -15.96
C LEU A 8 -3.56 -55.51 -17.04
N ILE A 9 -3.62 -54.22 -16.67
CA ILE A 9 -3.32 -53.09 -17.57
C ILE A 9 -2.48 -52.07 -16.80
N VAL A 10 -1.16 -52.25 -16.85
CA VAL A 10 -0.19 -51.18 -16.64
C VAL A 10 0.15 -50.65 -18.01
N LEU A 11 -0.25 -49.43 -18.36
CA LEU A 11 0.58 -48.51 -19.17
C LEU A 11 -0.04 -47.11 -19.24
N ILE A 12 0.70 -46.15 -18.69
CA ILE A 12 0.80 -44.74 -19.10
C ILE A 12 -0.47 -43.89 -18.91
N THR A 13 -0.47 -43.11 -17.83
CA THR A 13 -0.61 -41.64 -17.91
C THR A 13 -0.24 -41.04 -16.55
N THR A 14 1.07 -40.99 -16.28
CA THR A 14 1.64 -40.00 -15.35
C THR A 14 1.43 -38.61 -15.95
N PHE A 15 0.25 -38.04 -15.76
CA PHE A 15 0.08 -36.60 -15.91
C PHE A 15 0.84 -35.95 -14.76
N GLY A 16 1.97 -35.34 -15.11
CA GLY A 16 2.85 -34.66 -14.19
C GLY A 16 2.11 -33.56 -13.44
N SER A 17 1.85 -33.80 -12.16
CA SER A 17 1.76 -32.70 -11.19
C SER A 17 3.18 -32.23 -10.95
N ALA A 18 3.71 -31.41 -11.87
CA ALA A 18 4.83 -30.55 -11.54
C ALA A 18 4.30 -29.45 -10.62
N CYS A 19 4.13 -29.78 -9.33
CA CYS A 19 4.14 -28.76 -8.30
C CYS A 19 5.55 -28.20 -8.31
N THR A 20 5.76 -27.05 -8.93
CA THR A 20 6.90 -26.21 -8.60
C THR A 20 6.74 -25.85 -7.13
N THR A 21 7.44 -26.56 -6.26
CA THR A 21 7.62 -26.16 -4.87
C THR A 21 8.42 -24.87 -4.88
N ILE A 22 7.72 -23.75 -4.78
CA ILE A 22 8.35 -22.49 -4.38
C ILE A 22 8.99 -22.79 -3.02
N SER A 23 10.31 -22.70 -2.93
CA SER A 23 11.03 -22.93 -1.69
C SER A 23 10.44 -22.07 -0.58
N PRO A 24 9.94 -22.66 0.53
CA PRO A 24 9.31 -21.93 1.62
C PRO A 24 10.18 -20.79 2.18
N SER A 25 11.51 -20.90 2.02
CA SER A 25 12.48 -19.93 2.51
C SER A 25 12.35 -18.53 1.89
N VAL A 26 11.98 -18.41 0.61
CA VAL A 26 11.92 -17.11 -0.08
C VAL A 26 10.62 -16.36 0.26
N GLU A 27 9.51 -17.08 0.37
CA GLU A 27 8.22 -16.51 0.74
C GLU A 27 8.15 -16.18 2.24
N THR A 28 8.78 -17.01 3.09
CA THR A 28 8.89 -16.74 4.54
C THR A 28 9.74 -15.51 4.83
N ALA A 29 10.87 -15.32 4.14
CA ALA A 29 11.74 -14.16 4.35
C ALA A 29 11.06 -12.82 3.99
N LYS A 30 10.27 -12.78 2.90
CA LYS A 30 9.48 -11.60 2.54
C LYS A 30 8.40 -11.28 3.57
N ASN A 31 7.68 -12.29 4.05
CA ASN A 31 6.67 -12.12 5.08
C ASN A 31 7.27 -11.61 6.40
N GLN A 32 8.45 -12.09 6.79
CA GLN A 32 9.14 -11.63 8.00
C GLN A 32 9.57 -10.15 7.93
N HIS A 33 10.08 -9.69 6.78
CA HIS A 33 10.47 -8.29 6.59
C HIS A 33 9.26 -7.34 6.58
N GLN A 34 8.15 -7.74 5.98
CA GLN A 34 6.94 -6.92 5.96
C GLN A 34 6.29 -6.85 7.35
N GLN A 35 6.31 -7.95 8.09
CA GLN A 35 5.84 -8.00 9.47
C GLN A 35 6.70 -7.15 10.41
N SER A 36 8.02 -7.13 10.24
CA SER A 36 8.90 -6.27 11.05
C SER A 36 8.70 -4.78 10.74
N ALA A 37 8.52 -4.40 9.47
CA ALA A 37 8.22 -3.03 9.07
C ALA A 37 6.87 -2.55 9.66
N GLN A 38 5.83 -3.38 9.62
CA GLN A 38 4.55 -3.06 10.24
C GLN A 38 4.69 -2.78 11.74
N GLN A 39 5.43 -3.62 12.47
CA GLN A 39 5.65 -3.44 13.91
C GLN A 39 6.39 -2.13 14.21
N GLN A 40 7.46 -1.82 13.47
CA GLN A 40 8.25 -0.61 13.69
C GLN A 40 7.44 0.66 13.40
N ILE A 41 6.69 0.68 12.29
CA ILE A 41 5.89 1.85 11.92
C ILE A 41 4.72 2.04 12.90
N GLN A 42 4.05 0.95 13.30
CA GLN A 42 3.00 1.00 14.32
C GLN A 42 3.52 1.61 15.63
N GLN A 43 4.68 1.13 16.12
CA GLN A 43 5.32 1.66 17.31
C GLN A 43 5.62 3.17 17.20
N GLY A 44 6.00 3.66 16.02
CA GLY A 44 6.22 5.09 15.78
C GLY A 44 4.96 5.93 15.99
N PHE A 45 3.80 5.48 15.48
CA PHE A 45 2.53 6.17 15.72
C PHE A 45 2.11 6.11 17.19
N ASP A 46 2.28 4.94 17.84
CA ASP A 46 1.94 4.75 19.26
C ASP A 46 2.79 5.65 20.17
N GLN A 47 4.10 5.77 19.91
CA GLN A 47 5.01 6.66 20.64
C GLN A 47 4.63 8.13 20.51
N LEU A 48 4.09 8.54 19.37
CA LEU A 48 3.57 9.88 19.13
C LEU A 48 2.17 10.10 19.73
N GLN A 49 1.59 9.09 20.39
CA GLN A 49 0.25 9.13 20.97
C GLN A 49 -0.81 9.58 19.96
N THR A 50 -0.68 9.15 18.72
CA THR A 50 -1.57 9.54 17.62
C THR A 50 -2.00 8.34 16.82
N THR A 51 -3.09 8.49 16.07
CA THR A 51 -3.65 7.43 15.23
C THR A 51 -3.37 7.74 13.78
N GLY A 52 -2.74 6.81 13.06
CA GLY A 52 -2.35 7.05 11.68
C GLY A 52 -2.06 5.82 10.85
N VAL A 53 -2.00 6.06 9.55
CA VAL A 53 -1.64 5.10 8.51
C VAL A 53 -0.73 5.79 7.51
N ILE A 54 0.27 5.06 7.02
CA ILE A 54 1.10 5.44 5.88
C ILE A 54 0.91 4.44 4.75
N PHE A 55 0.86 4.96 3.53
CA PHE A 55 0.78 4.16 2.31
C PHE A 55 2.06 4.24 1.53
N ILE A 56 2.50 3.09 1.01
CA ILE A 56 3.64 3.00 0.11
C ILE A 56 3.17 2.27 -1.13
N LYS A 57 3.18 2.98 -2.27
CA LYS A 57 2.97 2.37 -3.59
C LYS A 57 4.32 2.07 -4.22
N ASP A 58 4.56 0.81 -4.53
CA ASP A 58 5.73 0.37 -5.28
C ASP A 58 5.31 -0.41 -6.54
N LYS A 59 6.28 -1.02 -7.22
CA LYS A 59 6.05 -1.86 -8.41
C LYS A 59 5.24 -3.13 -8.13
N TYR A 60 5.11 -3.55 -6.87
CA TYR A 60 4.43 -4.78 -6.46
C TYR A 60 3.03 -4.54 -5.93
N GLY A 61 2.73 -3.32 -5.45
CA GLY A 61 1.41 -3.07 -4.89
C GLY A 61 1.31 -1.78 -4.10
N LEU A 62 0.15 -1.62 -3.48
CA LEU A 62 -0.09 -0.61 -2.45
C LEU A 62 0.00 -1.31 -1.09
N HIS A 63 0.89 -0.82 -0.23
CA HIS A 63 1.12 -1.36 1.10
C HIS A 63 0.71 -0.33 2.13
N SER A 64 0.06 -0.76 3.21
CA SER A 64 -0.42 0.11 4.28
C SER A 64 0.23 -0.30 5.60
N TYR A 65 0.69 0.67 6.38
CA TYR A 65 1.31 0.44 7.69
C TYR A 65 0.82 1.46 8.72
N GLY A 66 0.83 1.12 10.01
CA GLY A 66 0.43 2.03 11.08
C GLY A 66 -0.37 1.35 12.20
N ASN A 67 -0.89 2.14 13.13
CA ASN A 67 -1.66 1.64 14.28
C ASN A 67 -3.18 1.63 14.05
N ASP A 68 -3.67 2.21 12.96
CA ASP A 68 -5.06 2.10 12.52
C ASP A 68 -5.15 2.04 10.99
N LEU A 69 -5.07 0.81 10.46
CA LEU A 69 -5.13 0.55 9.02
C LEU A 69 -6.50 0.85 8.41
N SER A 70 -7.57 0.95 9.19
CA SER A 70 -8.91 1.25 8.66
C SER A 70 -9.00 2.66 8.06
N ARG A 71 -8.15 3.57 8.55
CA ARG A 71 -8.01 4.94 8.02
C ARG A 71 -7.61 4.97 6.56
N ALA A 72 -7.05 3.88 6.05
CA ALA A 72 -6.67 3.75 4.66
C ALA A 72 -7.84 3.97 3.69
N GLN A 73 -9.02 3.47 4.07
CA GLN A 73 -10.22 3.55 3.24
C GLN A 73 -11.21 4.58 3.76
N THR A 74 -10.78 5.41 4.72
CA THR A 74 -11.62 6.46 5.31
C THR A 74 -11.39 7.78 4.57
N PRO A 75 -12.43 8.43 4.02
CA PRO A 75 -12.29 9.74 3.40
C PRO A 75 -11.95 10.83 4.44
N TYR A 76 -11.03 11.72 4.09
CA TYR A 76 -10.69 12.93 4.87
C TYR A 76 -10.68 14.14 3.95
N VAL A 77 -10.90 15.34 4.51
CA VAL A 77 -10.62 16.57 3.79
C VAL A 77 -9.13 16.64 3.46
N PRO A 78 -8.73 17.02 2.23
CA PRO A 78 -7.33 17.01 1.82
C PRO A 78 -6.49 18.13 2.46
N ALA A 79 -7.14 19.10 3.13
CA ALA A 79 -6.50 20.29 3.67
C ALA A 79 -5.57 20.95 2.63
N SER A 80 -4.32 21.25 3.01
CA SER A 80 -3.35 21.86 2.10
C SER A 80 -2.85 20.93 0.98
N ALA A 81 -3.08 19.60 1.03
CA ALA A 81 -2.69 18.70 -0.07
C ALA A 81 -3.41 19.06 -1.38
N PHE A 82 -4.62 19.65 -1.30
CA PHE A 82 -5.36 20.15 -2.45
C PHE A 82 -4.62 21.26 -3.22
N LYS A 83 -3.62 21.93 -2.60
CA LYS A 83 -2.81 22.94 -3.29
C LYS A 83 -2.09 22.38 -4.52
N MET A 84 -1.77 21.08 -4.55
CA MET A 84 -1.23 20.43 -5.75
C MET A 84 -2.21 20.53 -6.92
N LEU A 85 -3.47 20.13 -6.71
CA LEU A 85 -4.50 20.20 -7.74
C LEU A 85 -4.88 21.66 -8.06
N ASN A 86 -4.98 22.53 -7.05
CA ASN A 86 -5.24 23.96 -7.27
C ASN A 86 -4.18 24.61 -8.17
N ALA A 87 -2.89 24.29 -7.95
CA ALA A 87 -1.80 24.79 -8.78
C ALA A 87 -1.89 24.26 -10.21
N LEU A 88 -2.16 22.97 -10.41
CA LEU A 88 -2.33 22.38 -11.74
C LEU A 88 -3.48 23.03 -12.52
N ILE A 89 -4.64 23.23 -11.89
CA ILE A 89 -5.79 23.92 -12.49
C ILE A 89 -5.40 25.36 -12.88
N GLY A 90 -4.72 26.08 -11.98
CA GLY A 90 -4.30 27.45 -12.23
C GLY A 90 -3.33 27.59 -13.40
N LEU A 91 -2.35 26.68 -13.50
CA LEU A 91 -1.37 26.67 -14.58
C LEU A 91 -2.01 26.27 -15.92
N GLU A 92 -2.79 25.19 -15.95
CA GLU A 92 -3.43 24.67 -17.18
C GLU A 92 -4.36 25.70 -17.83
N HIS A 93 -5.09 26.47 -17.01
CA HIS A 93 -6.05 27.46 -17.50
C HIS A 93 -5.48 28.89 -17.57
N GLY A 94 -4.16 29.06 -17.47
CA GLY A 94 -3.50 30.36 -17.58
C GLY A 94 -3.95 31.38 -16.53
N LYS A 95 -4.33 30.91 -15.33
CA LYS A 95 -4.71 31.76 -14.19
C LYS A 95 -3.50 32.21 -13.36
N ALA A 96 -2.36 31.55 -13.55
CA ALA A 96 -1.08 31.91 -12.97
C ALA A 96 0.08 31.41 -13.85
N THR A 97 1.29 31.92 -13.63
CA THR A 97 2.52 31.32 -14.19
C THR A 97 3.44 30.80 -13.10
N SER A 98 4.40 29.94 -13.46
CA SER A 98 5.40 29.42 -12.52
C SER A 98 6.40 30.47 -12.02
N THR A 99 6.45 31.64 -12.66
CA THR A 99 7.35 32.75 -12.34
C THR A 99 6.63 33.97 -11.75
N GLU A 100 5.31 33.91 -11.64
CA GLU A 100 4.49 34.99 -11.12
C GLU A 100 4.73 35.23 -9.63
N VAL A 101 4.85 36.51 -9.25
CA VAL A 101 5.00 36.93 -7.86
C VAL A 101 3.66 37.42 -7.32
N PHE A 102 3.00 36.61 -6.50
CA PHE A 102 1.79 36.98 -5.78
C PHE A 102 2.13 37.92 -4.61
N LYS A 103 1.83 39.22 -4.75
CA LYS A 103 2.09 40.21 -3.72
C LYS A 103 1.17 40.02 -2.51
N TRP A 104 1.74 40.12 -1.32
CA TRP A 104 0.95 40.21 -0.10
C TRP A 104 0.25 41.57 -0.01
N ASP A 105 -1.02 41.55 0.40
CA ASP A 105 -1.91 42.71 0.51
C ASP A 105 -1.68 43.57 1.77
N GLY A 106 -0.74 43.17 2.64
CA GLY A 106 -0.43 43.88 3.89
C GLY A 106 -1.40 43.55 5.05
N GLN A 107 -2.42 42.72 4.84
CA GLN A 107 -3.35 42.33 5.89
C GLN A 107 -2.74 41.21 6.75
N LYS A 108 -2.74 41.38 8.08
CA LYS A 108 -2.20 40.38 9.01
C LYS A 108 -2.92 39.03 8.80
N ARG A 109 -2.16 37.99 8.50
CA ARG A 109 -2.66 36.61 8.43
C ARG A 109 -2.19 35.86 9.66
N SER A 110 -3.12 35.44 10.53
CA SER A 110 -2.84 34.59 11.68
C SER A 110 -3.50 33.23 11.51
N PHE A 111 -2.83 32.18 11.96
CA PHE A 111 -3.51 30.90 12.19
C PHE A 111 -4.44 31.07 13.40
N PRO A 112 -5.68 30.57 13.35
CA PRO A 112 -6.51 30.50 14.56
C PRO A 112 -5.77 29.71 15.64
N THR A 113 -5.68 30.28 16.84
CA THR A 113 -5.25 29.57 18.06
C THR A 113 -6.37 28.74 18.62
#